data_AF-A0A8I0FCS3-F1
#
_entry.id   AF-A0A8I0FCS3-F1
#
_cell.length_a   1.000
_cell.length_b   1.000
_cell.length_c   1.000
_cell.angle_alpha   90.00
_cell.angle_beta   90.00
_cell.angle_gamma   90.00
#
_symmetry.space_group_name_H-M   'P 1'
#
loop_
_entity.id
_entity.type
_entity.pdbx_description
1 polymer ?
#
loop_
_entity_poly.entity_id
_entity_poly.type
_entity_poly.pdbx_seq_one_letter_code
_entity_poly.pdbx_strand_id
1 'polypeptide(L)'
;MFNNFKVKTVLIDYNKLINLEKINEESLHFAKQDTKLAQKLTLNQIKTEIEKFIKEQNINRIFIPDNLHSGPLSPNSYYQLVTEAIVQIVDDNPSIHLLSICSGLQGIMNAQVVEIVHFSDDEKQHKSHLNNPQQEDVTLQQIKIVPNSRLAEIVSKFLMPDENGWFSTYFPDTHVEAVNNSLENRIKLESLGYKVVGFSNDGMITAIEDRHSNIHFQSHPEALILKSDKNFYLEKPQELKKSILVAISIVHDFLYRK
;
A
#
# COMPACT_ATOMS: atom_id res chain seq x y z
N MET A 1 -14.96 -1.85 -0.87
CA MET A 1 -14.54 -1.87 0.55
C MET A 1 -15.18 -0.75 1.36
N PHE A 2 -15.00 0.53 1.00
CA PHE A 2 -15.33 1.65 1.89
C PHE A 2 -16.83 2.00 2.04
N ASN A 3 -17.71 1.49 1.18
CA ASN A 3 -19.15 1.82 1.22
C ASN A 3 -19.79 1.52 2.59
N ASN A 4 -19.31 0.49 3.29
CA ASN A 4 -19.82 0.09 4.62
C ASN A 4 -19.41 1.06 5.73
N PHE A 5 -18.49 2.00 5.46
CA PHE A 5 -17.98 2.98 6.41
C PHE A 5 -18.65 4.36 6.23
N LYS A 6 -19.73 4.48 5.45
CA LYS A 6 -20.46 5.76 5.28
C LYS A 6 -19.57 6.93 4.83
N VAL A 7 -18.52 6.64 4.08
CA VAL A 7 -17.63 7.66 3.49
C VAL A 7 -17.96 7.88 2.02
N LYS A 8 -17.81 9.12 1.55
CA LYS A 8 -17.88 9.41 0.10
C LYS A 8 -16.60 8.88 -0.54
N THR A 9 -16.74 7.90 -1.43
CA THR A 9 -15.62 7.37 -2.21
C THR A 9 -15.63 8.01 -3.59
N VAL A 10 -14.47 8.48 -4.05
CA VAL A 10 -14.26 9.04 -5.38
C VAL A 10 -13.10 8.29 -6.02
N LEU A 11 -13.27 7.87 -7.29
CA LEU A 11 -12.22 7.21 -8.04
C LEU A 11 -11.34 8.25 -8.74
N ILE A 12 -10.03 8.19 -8.51
CA ILE A 12 -9.03 8.90 -9.32
C ILE A 12 -8.80 8.07 -10.58
N ASP A 13 -9.65 8.26 -11.58
CA ASP A 13 -9.51 7.63 -12.89
C ASP A 13 -8.52 8.44 -13.74
N TYR A 14 -7.23 8.16 -13.58
CA TYR A 14 -6.16 8.94 -14.23
C TYR A 14 -6.27 8.95 -15.76
N ASN A 15 -6.87 7.93 -16.38
CA ASN A 15 -7.10 7.90 -17.83
C ASN A 15 -8.16 8.91 -18.28
N LYS A 16 -9.07 9.33 -17.39
CA LYS A 16 -10.06 10.38 -17.65
C LYS A 16 -9.60 11.75 -17.17
N LEU A 17 -8.83 11.79 -16.08
CA LEU A 17 -8.33 13.02 -15.50
C LEU A 17 -7.17 13.61 -16.30
N ILE A 18 -6.35 12.74 -16.90
CA ILE A 18 -5.07 13.12 -17.48
C ILE A 18 -4.98 12.60 -18.91
N ASN A 19 -4.71 13.50 -19.86
CA ASN A 19 -4.34 13.08 -21.22
C ASN A 19 -2.83 12.79 -21.25
N LEU A 20 -2.47 11.57 -20.86
CA LEU A 20 -1.08 11.15 -20.67
C LEU A 20 -0.28 11.12 -21.97
N GLU A 21 -0.89 10.76 -23.10
CA GLU A 21 -0.25 10.80 -24.42
C GLU A 21 0.19 12.22 -24.75
N LYS A 22 -0.73 13.18 -24.61
CA LYS A 22 -0.45 14.59 -24.86
C LYS A 22 0.64 15.12 -23.92
N ILE A 23 0.57 14.81 -22.62
CA ILE A 23 1.58 15.22 -21.63
C ILE A 23 2.96 14.68 -22.02
N ASN A 24 3.04 13.42 -22.43
CA ASN A 24 4.30 12.79 -22.79
C ASN A 24 4.90 13.38 -24.07
N GLU A 25 4.08 13.62 -25.10
CA GLU A 25 4.50 14.27 -26.34
C GLU A 25 5.01 15.70 -26.09
N GLU A 26 4.26 16.50 -25.33
CA GLU A 26 4.67 17.85 -24.96
C GLU A 26 5.98 17.83 -24.16
N SER A 27 6.09 16.93 -23.18
CA SER A 27 7.27 16.81 -22.32
C SER A 27 8.51 16.38 -23.11
N LEU A 28 8.40 15.42 -24.03
CA LEU A 28 9.50 15.01 -24.92
C LEU A 28 9.94 16.13 -25.85
N HIS A 29 8.98 16.88 -26.40
CA HIS A 29 9.25 18.03 -27.23
C HIS A 29 10.02 19.12 -26.45
N PHE A 30 9.54 19.48 -25.25
CA PHE A 30 10.22 20.48 -24.40
C PHE A 30 11.60 20.02 -23.92
N ALA A 31 11.75 18.72 -23.64
CA ALA A 31 13.01 18.15 -23.17
C ALA A 31 14.06 17.97 -24.28
N LYS A 32 13.74 18.28 -25.56
CA LYS A 32 14.64 18.08 -26.70
C LYS A 32 15.23 16.65 -26.75
N GLN A 33 14.38 15.65 -26.50
CA GLN A 33 14.74 14.22 -26.43
C GLN A 33 15.57 13.79 -25.20
N ASP A 34 15.80 14.65 -24.21
CA ASP A 34 16.30 14.23 -22.90
C ASP A 34 15.19 13.47 -22.15
N THR A 35 15.35 12.15 -22.03
CA THR A 35 14.34 11.27 -21.43
C THR A 35 14.14 11.50 -19.94
N LYS A 36 15.20 11.86 -19.20
CA LYS A 36 15.10 12.14 -17.75
C LYS A 36 14.36 13.45 -17.50
N LEU A 37 14.69 14.47 -18.30
CA LEU A 37 13.99 15.75 -18.22
C LEU A 37 12.52 15.59 -18.63
N ALA A 38 12.23 14.82 -19.69
CA ALA A 38 10.87 14.54 -20.12
C ALA A 38 10.06 13.84 -19.02
N GLN A 39 10.61 12.80 -18.38
CA GLN A 39 9.96 12.12 -17.24
C GLN A 39 9.61 13.09 -16.10
N LYS A 40 10.55 13.97 -15.74
CA LYS A 40 10.32 14.98 -14.69
C LYS A 40 9.20 15.96 -15.07
N LEU A 41 9.16 16.40 -16.33
CA LEU A 41 8.10 17.29 -16.82
C LEU A 41 6.73 16.60 -16.81
N THR A 42 6.68 15.36 -17.30
CA THR A 42 5.48 14.50 -17.27
C THR A 42 4.96 14.35 -15.84
N LEU A 43 5.82 14.00 -14.89
CA LEU A 43 5.45 13.83 -13.49
C LEU A 43 4.90 15.12 -12.87
N ASN A 44 5.53 16.27 -13.13
CA ASN A 44 5.05 17.56 -12.63
C ASN A 44 3.66 17.93 -13.16
N GLN A 45 3.39 17.63 -14.43
CA GLN A 45 2.06 17.85 -15.02
C GLN A 45 1.02 16.91 -14.42
N ILE A 46 1.35 15.61 -14.27
CA ILE A 46 0.49 14.63 -13.59
C ILE A 46 0.17 15.09 -12.16
N LYS A 47 1.18 15.49 -11.40
CA LYS A 47 1.03 16.01 -10.03
C LYS A 47 0.05 17.19 -9.99
N THR A 48 0.21 18.16 -10.89
CA THR A 48 -0.65 19.35 -10.96
C THR A 48 -2.12 18.97 -11.19
N GLU A 49 -2.41 18.05 -12.11
CA GLU A 49 -3.78 17.62 -12.39
C GLU A 49 -4.39 16.83 -11.21
N ILE A 50 -3.60 15.97 -10.56
CA ILE A 50 -4.04 15.22 -9.38
C ILE A 50 -4.30 16.16 -8.19
N GLU A 51 -3.42 17.11 -7.91
CA GLU A 51 -3.61 18.12 -6.85
C GLU A 51 -4.89 18.92 -7.05
N LYS A 52 -5.12 19.37 -8.29
CA LYS A 52 -6.34 20.09 -8.65
C LYS A 52 -7.57 19.24 -8.38
N PHE A 53 -7.57 17.98 -8.82
CA PHE A 53 -8.68 17.06 -8.57
C PHE A 53 -8.92 16.81 -7.07
N ILE A 54 -7.86 16.56 -6.31
CA ILE A 54 -7.91 16.37 -4.85
C ILE A 54 -8.57 17.58 -4.18
N LYS A 55 -8.16 18.79 -4.55
CA LYS A 55 -8.71 20.04 -4.02
C LYS A 55 -10.18 20.22 -4.39
N GLU A 56 -10.54 20.03 -5.66
CA GLU A 56 -11.92 20.16 -6.14
C GLU A 56 -12.89 19.18 -5.47
N GLN A 57 -12.41 17.96 -5.19
CA GLN A 57 -13.20 16.92 -4.54
C GLN A 57 -13.11 16.94 -3.01
N ASN A 58 -12.30 17.82 -2.42
CA ASN A 58 -11.98 17.89 -0.98
C ASN A 58 -11.49 16.54 -0.43
N ILE A 59 -10.57 15.88 -1.14
CA ILE A 59 -10.02 14.58 -0.75
C ILE A 59 -8.94 14.78 0.33
N ASN A 60 -9.07 14.05 1.44
CA ASN A 60 -8.08 14.02 2.52
C ASN A 60 -7.67 12.58 2.91
N ARG A 61 -8.13 11.59 2.15
CA ARG A 61 -7.82 10.16 2.29
C ARG A 61 -7.59 9.58 0.91
N ILE A 62 -6.40 9.04 0.67
CA ILE A 62 -6.06 8.38 -0.58
C ILE A 62 -5.75 6.92 -0.29
N PHE A 63 -6.38 6.04 -1.06
CA PHE A 63 -6.17 4.61 -0.99
C PHE A 63 -5.59 4.13 -2.32
N ILE A 64 -4.40 3.51 -2.30
CA ILE A 64 -3.76 2.90 -3.46
C ILE A 64 -3.90 1.38 -3.34
N PRO A 65 -4.82 0.76 -4.08
CA PRO A 65 -5.02 -0.69 -4.04
C PRO A 65 -3.92 -1.43 -4.82
N ASP A 66 -3.96 -2.75 -4.69
CA ASP A 66 -3.22 -3.66 -5.56
C ASP A 66 -3.63 -3.53 -7.04
N ASN A 67 -2.67 -3.74 -7.93
CA ASN A 67 -2.79 -3.67 -9.38
C ASN A 67 -2.72 -5.08 -9.97
N LEU A 68 -3.76 -5.87 -9.70
CA LEU A 68 -3.92 -7.30 -10.03
C LEU A 68 -3.70 -7.69 -11.52
N HIS A 69 -3.50 -6.73 -12.43
CA HIS A 69 -3.49 -6.96 -13.88
C HIS A 69 -2.18 -6.55 -14.57
N SER A 70 -1.20 -6.02 -13.85
CA SER A 70 0.11 -5.71 -14.40
C SER A 70 1.15 -6.63 -13.77
N GLY A 71 2.11 -7.12 -14.57
CA GLY A 71 3.32 -7.73 -14.05
C GLY A 71 4.16 -6.75 -13.20
N PRO A 72 5.46 -7.01 -13.01
CA PRO A 72 6.35 -6.15 -12.22
C PRO A 72 6.13 -4.67 -12.53
N LEU A 73 6.08 -3.83 -11.50
CA LEU A 73 5.82 -2.39 -11.65
C LEU A 73 6.88 -1.76 -12.56
N SER A 74 6.52 -1.51 -13.82
CA SER A 74 7.39 -0.78 -14.73
C SER A 74 7.53 0.66 -14.21
N PRO A 75 8.76 1.17 -14.05
CA PRO A 75 9.03 2.54 -13.59
C PRO A 75 8.32 3.61 -14.43
N ASN A 76 8.08 3.30 -15.71
CA ASN A 76 7.45 4.21 -16.67
C ASN A 76 5.96 3.90 -16.91
N SER A 77 5.37 2.97 -16.16
CA SER A 77 3.93 2.75 -16.24
C SER A 77 3.18 3.98 -15.72
N TYR A 78 2.03 4.26 -16.31
CA TYR A 78 1.17 5.35 -15.86
C TYR A 78 0.74 5.19 -14.40
N TYR A 79 0.51 3.95 -13.97
CA TYR A 79 0.24 3.63 -12.57
C TYR A 79 1.39 4.05 -11.66
N GLN A 80 2.64 3.80 -12.05
CA GLN A 80 3.81 4.22 -11.27
C GLN A 80 3.95 5.74 -11.21
N LEU A 81 3.81 6.45 -12.34
CA LEU A 81 3.90 7.92 -12.38
C LEU A 81 2.80 8.58 -11.54
N VAL A 82 1.58 8.06 -11.58
CA VAL A 82 0.46 8.53 -10.76
C VAL A 82 0.72 8.24 -9.28
N THR A 83 1.25 7.06 -8.95
CA THR A 83 1.63 6.71 -7.58
C THR A 83 2.71 7.65 -7.05
N GLU A 84 3.76 7.90 -7.83
CA GLU A 84 4.82 8.83 -7.47
C GLU A 84 4.29 10.26 -7.26
N ALA A 85 3.40 10.72 -8.13
CA ALA A 85 2.74 12.01 -7.96
C ALA A 85 1.93 12.07 -6.66
N ILE A 86 1.13 11.04 -6.35
CA ILE A 86 0.37 10.96 -5.08
C ILE A 86 1.31 11.00 -3.87
N VAL A 87 2.42 10.27 -3.91
CA VAL A 87 3.42 10.27 -2.81
C VAL A 87 3.97 11.67 -2.59
N GLN A 88 4.36 12.38 -3.65
CA GLN A 88 4.85 13.76 -3.53
C GLN A 88 3.79 14.71 -2.99
N ILE A 89 2.53 14.55 -3.39
CA ILE A 89 1.41 15.38 -2.89
C ILE A 89 1.19 15.16 -1.39
N VAL A 90 1.24 13.91 -0.94
CA VAL A 90 1.08 13.56 0.48
C VAL A 90 2.26 14.05 1.32
N ASP A 91 3.50 13.89 0.81
CA ASP A 91 4.71 14.41 1.46
C ASP A 91 4.65 15.95 1.63
N ASP A 92 4.12 16.66 0.63
CA ASP A 92 3.95 18.12 0.68
C ASP A 92 2.72 18.56 1.51
N ASN A 93 1.78 17.66 1.78
CA ASN A 93 0.53 17.95 2.49
C ASN A 93 0.16 16.85 3.50
N PRO A 94 0.67 16.92 4.75
CA PRO A 94 0.43 15.90 5.77
C PRO A 94 -1.03 15.80 6.26
N SER A 95 -1.91 16.70 5.82
CA SER A 95 -3.36 16.60 6.09
C SER A 95 -4.07 15.54 5.25
N ILE A 96 -3.40 15.03 4.20
CA ILE A 96 -3.88 13.92 3.39
C ILE A 96 -3.25 12.65 3.95
N HIS A 97 -4.09 11.69 4.38
CA HIS A 97 -3.58 10.39 4.80
C HIS A 97 -3.62 9.40 3.64
N LEU A 98 -2.64 8.50 3.64
CA LEU A 98 -2.42 7.50 2.61
C LEU A 98 -2.55 6.11 3.22
N LEU A 99 -3.14 5.19 2.47
CA LEU A 99 -3.08 3.75 2.73
C LEU A 99 -2.77 3.08 1.41
N SER A 100 -1.80 2.18 1.39
CA SER A 100 -1.50 1.39 0.19
C SER A 100 -1.33 -0.08 0.52
N ILE A 101 -1.67 -0.92 -0.47
CA ILE A 101 -1.71 -2.36 -0.32
C ILE A 101 -1.01 -3.03 -1.51
N CYS A 102 -0.20 -4.05 -1.24
CA CYS A 102 0.53 -4.87 -2.20
C CYS A 102 1.28 -4.01 -3.24
N SER A 103 0.87 -4.01 -4.51
CA SER A 103 1.50 -3.18 -5.54
C SER A 103 1.47 -1.69 -5.22
N GLY A 104 0.51 -1.24 -4.41
CA GLY A 104 0.48 0.14 -3.93
C GLY A 104 1.64 0.44 -2.99
N LEU A 105 2.00 -0.46 -2.09
CA LEU A 105 3.21 -0.31 -1.25
C LEU A 105 4.46 -0.36 -2.13
N GLN A 106 4.54 -1.34 -3.02
CA GLN A 106 5.66 -1.48 -3.96
C GLN A 106 5.83 -0.22 -4.80
N GLY A 107 4.75 0.38 -5.32
CA GLY A 107 4.81 1.61 -6.10
C GLY A 107 5.36 2.80 -5.31
N ILE A 108 4.99 2.93 -4.03
CA ILE A 108 5.56 3.94 -3.13
C ILE A 108 7.07 3.68 -2.93
N MET A 109 7.46 2.44 -2.67
CA MET A 109 8.86 2.09 -2.45
C MET A 109 9.71 2.33 -3.70
N ASN A 110 9.19 1.97 -4.88
CA ASN A 110 9.84 2.24 -6.17
C ASN A 110 10.00 3.75 -6.42
N ALA A 111 8.98 4.56 -6.12
CA ALA A 111 9.07 6.03 -6.21
C ALA A 111 10.17 6.62 -5.31
N GLN A 112 10.46 5.96 -4.19
CA GLN A 112 11.55 6.30 -3.29
C GLN A 112 12.88 5.60 -3.62
N VAL A 113 12.93 4.86 -4.74
CA VAL A 113 14.09 4.09 -5.21
C VAL A 113 14.51 3.00 -4.20
N VAL A 114 13.59 2.49 -3.39
CA VAL A 114 13.80 1.35 -2.50
C VAL A 114 13.64 0.06 -3.32
N GLU A 115 14.57 -0.88 -3.16
CA GLU A 115 14.61 -2.10 -3.97
C GLU A 115 13.42 -3.02 -3.64
N ILE A 116 12.79 -3.55 -4.69
CA ILE A 116 11.75 -4.57 -4.63
C ILE A 116 12.32 -5.83 -5.27
N VAL A 117 12.18 -6.96 -4.59
CA VAL A 117 12.65 -8.26 -5.07
C VAL A 117 11.49 -9.09 -5.57
N HIS A 118 11.73 -9.82 -6.66
CA HIS A 118 10.81 -10.81 -7.20
C HIS A 118 11.19 -12.19 -6.67
N PHE A 119 10.26 -12.88 -6.02
CA PHE A 119 10.45 -14.22 -5.54
C PHE A 119 10.35 -15.19 -6.73
N SER A 120 11.40 -15.96 -7.00
CA SER A 120 11.35 -16.98 -8.04
C SER A 120 10.58 -18.22 -7.56
N ASP A 121 10.02 -18.97 -8.52
CA ASP A 121 9.26 -20.22 -8.29
C ASP A 121 10.03 -21.32 -7.51
N ASP A 122 11.32 -21.15 -7.22
CA ASP A 122 12.13 -22.12 -6.49
C ASP A 122 12.04 -21.98 -4.95
N GLU A 123 11.54 -20.85 -4.44
CA GLU A 123 11.21 -20.71 -3.02
C GLU A 123 9.84 -21.34 -2.74
N LYS A 124 9.87 -22.62 -2.32
CA LYS A 124 8.69 -23.47 -2.06
C LYS A 124 7.61 -22.85 -1.16
N GLN A 125 7.88 -21.76 -0.45
CA GLN A 125 6.93 -21.06 0.42
C GLN A 125 6.01 -20.09 -0.35
N HIS A 126 6.38 -19.68 -1.57
CA HIS A 126 5.68 -18.65 -2.33
C HIS A 126 4.85 -19.16 -3.53
N LYS A 127 4.71 -20.49 -3.66
CA LYS A 127 4.13 -21.16 -4.85
C LYS A 127 2.62 -20.97 -5.09
N SER A 128 1.88 -20.34 -4.18
CA SER A 128 0.41 -20.20 -4.28
C SER A 128 -0.08 -18.76 -4.47
N HIS A 129 0.81 -17.80 -4.74
CA HIS A 129 0.49 -16.37 -4.61
C HIS A 129 -0.14 -15.69 -5.84
N LEU A 130 -0.62 -16.44 -6.84
CA LEU A 130 -1.35 -15.90 -8.00
C LEU A 130 -2.88 -15.95 -7.84
N ASN A 131 -3.37 -16.35 -6.67
CA ASN A 131 -4.79 -16.44 -6.39
C ASN A 131 -5.38 -15.05 -6.08
N ASN A 132 -6.66 -14.85 -6.38
CA ASN A 132 -7.34 -13.61 -6.01
C ASN A 132 -7.40 -13.53 -4.47
N PRO A 133 -6.95 -12.45 -3.81
CA PRO A 133 -6.96 -12.36 -2.35
C PRO A 133 -8.37 -12.48 -1.75
N GLN A 134 -9.40 -12.31 -2.57
CA GLN A 134 -10.80 -12.48 -2.20
C GLN A 134 -11.32 -13.94 -2.31
N GLN A 135 -10.54 -14.91 -2.77
CA GLN A 135 -10.94 -16.33 -2.78
C GLN A 135 -11.03 -16.91 -1.35
N GLU A 136 -11.91 -17.88 -1.13
CA GLU A 136 -12.18 -18.44 0.21
C GLU A 136 -11.00 -19.23 0.77
N ASP A 137 -10.22 -19.86 -0.11
CA ASP A 137 -9.06 -20.71 0.16
C ASP A 137 -7.72 -19.97 0.00
N VAL A 138 -7.74 -18.63 -0.03
CA VAL A 138 -6.51 -17.84 -0.09
C VAL A 138 -5.60 -18.14 1.10
N THR A 139 -4.31 -18.25 0.81
CA THR A 139 -3.30 -18.44 1.85
C THR A 139 -3.27 -17.25 2.79
N LEU A 140 -3.33 -17.53 4.09
CA LEU A 140 -3.15 -16.54 5.14
C LEU A 140 -1.71 -16.58 5.62
N GLN A 141 -1.03 -15.44 5.57
CA GLN A 141 0.30 -15.28 6.11
C GLN A 141 0.23 -14.61 7.49
N GLN A 142 1.01 -15.14 8.44
CA GLN A 142 1.17 -14.49 9.74
C GLN A 142 2.08 -13.26 9.59
N ILE A 143 1.65 -12.16 10.18
CA ILE A 143 2.41 -10.91 10.25
C ILE A 143 2.71 -10.61 11.71
N LYS A 144 3.99 -10.41 11.98
CA LYS A 144 4.55 -9.98 13.26
C LYS A 144 4.70 -8.46 13.26
N ILE A 145 4.03 -7.79 14.16
CA ILE A 145 3.97 -6.33 14.25
C ILE A 145 4.91 -5.85 15.35
N VAL A 146 5.78 -4.91 14.99
CA VAL A 146 6.80 -4.35 15.88
C VAL A 146 6.14 -3.48 16.97
N PRO A 147 6.53 -3.59 18.25
CA PRO A 147 6.04 -2.72 19.31
C PRO A 147 6.36 -1.24 19.06
N ASN A 148 5.65 -0.35 19.76
CA ASN A 148 5.86 1.11 19.72
C ASN A 148 5.70 1.74 18.31
N SER A 149 4.96 1.08 17.43
CA SER A 149 4.51 1.61 16.14
C SER A 149 3.06 2.07 16.22
N ARG A 150 2.62 2.92 15.28
CA ARG A 150 1.19 3.24 15.17
C ARG A 150 0.36 1.99 14.90
N LEU A 151 0.90 1.06 14.10
CA LEU A 151 0.24 -0.21 13.83
C LEU A 151 0.01 -0.99 15.13
N ALA A 152 1.00 -1.07 16.02
CA ALA A 152 0.87 -1.69 17.33
C ALA A 152 -0.27 -1.05 18.16
N GLU A 153 -0.37 0.29 18.18
CA GLU A 153 -1.46 0.99 18.87
C GLU A 153 -2.84 0.60 18.32
N ILE A 154 -2.97 0.52 17.00
CA ILE A 154 -4.24 0.14 16.35
C ILE A 154 -4.63 -1.30 16.70
N VAL A 155 -3.69 -2.25 16.61
CA VAL A 155 -3.99 -3.68 16.76
C VAL A 155 -4.13 -4.11 18.23
N SER A 156 -3.52 -3.39 19.17
CA SER A 156 -3.59 -3.66 20.61
C SER A 156 -5.02 -3.66 21.18
N LYS A 157 -5.99 -3.06 20.46
CA LYS A 157 -7.41 -3.09 20.80
C LYS A 157 -8.00 -4.51 20.78
N PHE A 158 -7.40 -5.43 20.02
CA PHE A 158 -7.92 -6.78 19.79
C PHE A 158 -6.89 -7.89 20.02
N LEU A 159 -5.60 -7.54 20.00
CA LEU A 159 -4.50 -8.47 20.14
C LEU A 159 -3.76 -8.24 21.46
N MET A 160 -3.31 -9.33 22.07
CA MET A 160 -2.37 -9.28 23.19
C MET A 160 -0.94 -9.41 22.65
N PRO A 161 0.01 -8.63 23.15
CA PRO A 161 1.41 -8.79 22.76
C PRO A 161 2.00 -10.08 23.36
N ASP A 162 3.06 -10.58 22.75
CA ASP A 162 3.91 -11.63 23.32
C ASP A 162 4.84 -11.08 24.41
N GLU A 163 5.71 -11.95 24.95
CA GLU A 163 6.68 -11.59 26.00
C GLU A 163 7.67 -10.48 25.60
N ASN A 164 7.90 -10.28 24.29
CA ASN A 164 8.77 -9.25 23.75
C ASN A 164 8.00 -7.99 23.32
N GLY A 165 6.68 -7.93 23.56
CA GLY A 165 5.83 -6.81 23.18
C GLY A 165 5.30 -6.87 21.74
N TRP A 166 5.58 -7.93 20.99
CA TRP A 166 5.20 -8.04 19.58
C TRP A 166 3.76 -8.54 19.44
N PHE A 167 3.06 -8.07 18.40
CA PHE A 167 1.72 -8.56 18.08
C PHE A 167 1.77 -9.48 16.87
N SER A 168 0.80 -10.38 16.75
CA SER A 168 0.68 -11.27 15.59
C SER A 168 -0.76 -11.32 15.07
N THR A 169 -0.92 -11.22 13.76
CA THR A 169 -2.22 -11.34 13.06
C THR A 169 -2.03 -12.09 11.75
N TYR A 170 -3.11 -12.42 11.06
CA TYR A 170 -3.06 -13.11 9.77
C TYR A 170 -3.78 -12.31 8.68
N PHE A 171 -3.13 -12.07 7.55
CA PHE A 171 -3.77 -11.46 6.38
C PHE A 171 -3.62 -12.35 5.13
N PRO A 172 -4.58 -12.28 4.20
CA PRO A 172 -4.44 -12.87 2.88
C PRO A 172 -3.17 -12.38 2.19
N ASP A 173 -2.46 -13.31 1.55
CA ASP A 173 -1.15 -13.03 0.99
C ASP A 173 -1.01 -13.62 -0.43
N THR A 174 -0.91 -12.73 -1.41
CA THR A 174 -0.99 -13.05 -2.84
C THR A 174 -0.04 -12.15 -3.65
N HIS A 175 1.24 -12.16 -3.29
CA HIS A 175 2.26 -11.41 -4.00
C HIS A 175 3.47 -12.28 -4.39
N VAL A 176 4.09 -11.92 -5.52
CA VAL A 176 5.37 -12.48 -5.97
C VAL A 176 6.52 -11.48 -5.86
N GLU A 177 6.23 -10.29 -5.33
CA GLU A 177 7.19 -9.21 -5.12
C GLU A 177 7.03 -8.63 -3.72
N ALA A 178 8.13 -8.26 -3.08
CA ALA A 178 8.11 -7.54 -1.82
C ALA A 178 9.32 -6.65 -1.64
N VAL A 179 9.22 -5.76 -0.65
CA VAL A 179 10.34 -4.90 -0.24
C VAL A 179 11.43 -5.77 0.39
N ASN A 180 12.64 -5.70 -0.18
CA ASN A 180 13.78 -6.46 0.32
C ASN A 180 14.16 -6.01 1.74
N ASN A 181 14.35 -6.94 2.67
CA ASN A 181 14.83 -6.65 4.03
C ASN A 181 16.38 -6.62 4.08
N SER A 182 17.02 -6.06 3.05
CA SER A 182 18.47 -5.85 3.03
C SER A 182 18.88 -4.71 3.95
N LEU A 183 20.14 -4.70 4.40
CA LEU A 183 20.66 -3.59 5.20
C LEU A 183 20.58 -2.25 4.45
N GLU A 184 20.85 -2.26 3.14
CA GLU A 184 20.77 -1.08 2.28
C GLU A 184 19.36 -0.49 2.25
N ASN A 185 18.34 -1.33 2.02
CA ASN A 185 16.95 -0.89 2.05
C ASN A 185 16.53 -0.38 3.43
N ARG A 186 16.96 -1.03 4.52
CA ARG A 186 16.64 -0.54 5.87
C ARG A 186 17.24 0.84 6.15
N ILE A 187 18.52 1.05 5.82
CA ILE A 187 19.19 2.35 5.97
C ILE A 187 18.47 3.40 5.13
N LYS A 188 18.10 3.05 3.90
CA LYS A 188 17.38 3.96 3.00
C LYS A 188 16.01 4.35 3.54
N LEU A 189 15.20 3.37 3.93
CA LEU A 189 13.89 3.59 4.56
C LEU A 189 14.01 4.52 5.78
N GLU A 190 14.97 4.24 6.67
CA GLU A 190 15.21 5.06 7.85
C GLU A 190 15.59 6.51 7.48
N SER A 191 16.51 6.69 6.52
CA SER A 191 16.92 8.03 6.03
C SER A 191 15.79 8.84 5.41
N LEU A 192 14.78 8.16 4.87
CA LEU A 192 13.58 8.76 4.29
C LEU A 192 12.48 9.01 5.35
N GLY A 193 12.70 8.56 6.58
CA GLY A 193 11.77 8.70 7.70
C GLY A 193 10.71 7.60 7.80
N TYR A 194 10.86 6.51 7.05
CA TYR A 194 10.01 5.33 7.16
C TYR A 194 10.47 4.41 8.30
N LYS A 195 9.52 3.71 8.91
CA LYS A 195 9.76 2.65 9.90
C LYS A 195 9.21 1.34 9.37
N VAL A 196 10.00 0.27 9.48
CA VAL A 196 9.48 -1.08 9.26
C VAL A 196 8.68 -1.49 10.49
N VAL A 197 7.40 -1.82 10.31
CA VAL A 197 6.47 -2.09 11.42
C VAL A 197 5.81 -3.46 11.35
N GLY A 198 6.04 -4.21 10.27
CA GLY A 198 5.54 -5.57 10.10
C GLY A 198 6.52 -6.46 9.36
N PHE A 199 6.64 -7.70 9.83
CA PHE A 199 7.42 -8.75 9.19
C PHE A 199 6.59 -10.02 9.00
N SER A 200 6.87 -10.78 7.95
CA SER A 200 6.43 -12.17 7.79
C SER A 200 7.31 -13.11 8.63
N ASN A 201 6.92 -14.39 8.69
CA ASN A 201 7.66 -15.41 9.45
C ASN A 201 9.06 -15.73 8.90
N ASP A 202 9.30 -15.51 7.60
CA ASP A 202 10.61 -15.62 6.94
C ASP A 202 11.47 -14.35 7.05
N GLY A 203 10.93 -13.29 7.68
CA GLY A 203 11.65 -12.04 7.91
C GLY A 203 11.54 -11.01 6.79
N MET A 204 10.66 -11.20 5.80
CA MET A 204 10.35 -10.17 4.80
C MET A 204 9.54 -9.02 5.39
N ILE A 205 9.67 -7.83 4.79
CA ILE A 205 8.94 -6.63 5.23
C ILE A 205 7.50 -6.72 4.70
N THR A 206 6.53 -6.70 5.62
CA THR A 206 5.10 -6.81 5.28
C THR A 206 4.28 -5.57 5.63
N ALA A 207 4.82 -4.68 6.47
CA ALA A 207 4.21 -3.38 6.72
C ALA A 207 5.26 -2.29 7.00
N ILE A 208 5.00 -1.11 6.47
CA ILE A 208 5.82 0.10 6.64
C ILE A 208 4.94 1.23 7.16
N GLU A 209 5.45 1.97 8.15
CA GLU A 209 4.90 3.24 8.61
C GLU A 209 5.71 4.39 7.99
N ASP A 210 5.06 5.35 7.34
CA ASP A 210 5.74 6.52 6.75
C ASP A 210 5.98 7.64 7.78
N ARG A 211 6.65 8.71 7.34
CA ARG A 211 6.97 9.89 8.16
C ARG A 211 5.74 10.65 8.69
N HIS A 212 4.56 10.41 8.10
CA HIS A 212 3.27 10.97 8.49
C HIS A 212 2.41 9.92 9.23
N SER A 213 3.05 8.85 9.69
CA SER A 213 2.45 7.70 10.34
C SER A 213 1.32 7.03 9.55
N ASN A 214 1.29 7.18 8.22
CA ASN A 214 0.47 6.32 7.36
C ASN A 214 1.04 4.90 7.39
N ILE A 215 0.18 3.89 7.22
CA ILE A 215 0.60 2.48 7.27
C ILE A 215 0.30 1.86 5.92
N HIS A 216 1.29 1.16 5.39
CA HIS A 216 1.27 0.52 4.08
C HIS A 216 1.54 -0.97 4.25
N PHE A 217 0.83 -1.82 3.50
CA PHE A 217 0.88 -3.27 3.67
C PHE A 217 1.29 -3.97 2.38
N GLN A 218 2.08 -5.02 2.51
CA GLN A 218 2.38 -5.94 1.41
C GLN A 218 1.25 -6.97 1.25
N SER A 219 0.73 -7.49 2.37
CA SER A 219 -0.44 -8.37 2.44
C SER A 219 -1.76 -7.61 2.24
N HIS A 220 -2.89 -8.34 2.18
CA HIS A 220 -4.22 -7.81 1.85
C HIS A 220 -5.23 -7.78 3.02
N PRO A 221 -5.10 -6.87 4.01
CA PRO A 221 -6.11 -6.73 5.07
C PRO A 221 -7.50 -6.32 4.54
N GLU A 222 -7.58 -5.60 3.43
CA GLU A 222 -8.82 -5.22 2.76
C GLU A 222 -9.67 -6.41 2.33
N ALA A 223 -9.03 -7.52 1.94
CA ALA A 223 -9.72 -8.71 1.50
C ALA A 223 -10.48 -9.40 2.64
N LEU A 224 -10.03 -9.25 3.89
CA LEU A 224 -10.77 -9.73 5.06
C LEU A 224 -12.04 -8.92 5.32
N ILE A 225 -12.00 -7.61 5.04
CA ILE A 225 -13.13 -6.70 5.25
C ILE A 225 -14.20 -6.91 4.19
N LEU A 226 -13.80 -7.15 2.94
CA LEU A 226 -14.75 -7.42 1.86
C LEU A 226 -15.57 -8.70 2.08
N LYS A 227 -14.97 -9.71 2.72
CA LYS A 227 -15.63 -10.98 3.08
C LYS A 227 -16.52 -10.88 4.33
N SER A 228 -16.52 -9.72 4.98
CA SER A 228 -17.02 -9.59 6.33
C SER A 228 -18.53 -9.29 6.36
N ASP A 229 -19.35 -10.23 5.89
CA ASP A 229 -20.79 -10.21 6.17
C ASP A 229 -21.05 -10.69 7.60
N LYS A 230 -22.08 -10.15 8.28
CA LYS A 230 -22.34 -10.43 9.71
C LYS A 230 -22.39 -11.92 10.06
N ASN A 231 -22.84 -12.77 9.12
CA ASN A 231 -22.90 -14.23 9.31
C ASN A 231 -21.55 -14.93 9.08
N PHE A 232 -20.71 -14.41 8.17
CA PHE A 232 -19.37 -14.95 7.89
C PHE A 232 -18.49 -14.96 9.14
N TYR A 233 -18.65 -13.99 10.03
CA TYR A 233 -17.88 -13.92 11.26
C TYR A 233 -18.11 -15.12 12.19
N LEU A 234 -19.35 -15.61 12.32
CA LEU A 234 -19.73 -16.54 13.40
C LEU A 234 -19.05 -17.90 13.25
N GLU A 235 -18.86 -18.35 12.01
CA GLU A 235 -18.39 -19.69 11.67
C GLU A 235 -16.86 -19.82 11.60
N LYS A 236 -16.12 -18.70 11.70
CA LYS A 236 -14.65 -18.73 11.61
C LYS A 236 -13.96 -19.03 12.95
N PRO A 237 -12.75 -19.63 12.92
CA PRO A 237 -11.89 -19.76 14.08
C PRO A 237 -11.60 -18.42 14.76
N GLN A 238 -11.37 -18.44 16.07
CA GLN A 238 -11.19 -17.23 16.89
C GLN A 238 -10.05 -16.32 16.40
N GLU A 239 -8.95 -16.90 15.92
CA GLU A 239 -7.80 -16.13 15.40
C GLU A 239 -8.12 -15.39 14.10
N LEU A 240 -8.93 -15.99 13.23
CA LEU A 240 -9.38 -15.32 12.02
C LEU A 240 -10.40 -14.19 12.34
N LYS A 241 -11.26 -14.40 13.35
CA LYS A 241 -12.16 -13.34 13.86
C LYS A 241 -11.36 -12.12 14.35
N LYS A 242 -10.30 -12.34 15.14
CA LYS A 242 -9.40 -11.26 15.59
C LYS A 242 -8.75 -10.57 14.39
N SER A 243 -8.24 -11.33 13.42
CA SER A 243 -7.58 -10.78 12.23
C SER A 243 -8.51 -9.88 11.41
N ILE A 244 -9.79 -10.25 11.28
CA ILE A 244 -10.80 -9.40 10.61
C ILE A 244 -11.04 -8.11 11.42
N LEU A 245 -11.18 -8.20 12.76
CA LEU A 245 -11.34 -7.00 13.61
C LEU A 245 -10.14 -6.06 13.53
N VAL A 246 -8.93 -6.62 13.45
CA VAL A 246 -7.69 -5.86 13.23
C VAL A 246 -7.74 -5.16 11.86
N ALA A 247 -8.09 -5.87 10.78
CA ALA A 247 -8.22 -5.27 9.46
C ALA A 247 -9.24 -4.11 9.44
N ILE A 248 -10.42 -4.30 10.04
CA ILE A 248 -11.43 -3.26 10.20
C ILE A 248 -10.86 -2.05 10.95
N SER A 249 -10.05 -2.29 11.99
CA SER A 249 -9.47 -1.23 12.81
C SER A 249 -8.40 -0.44 12.08
N ILE A 250 -7.62 -1.09 11.20
CA ILE A 250 -6.67 -0.43 10.30
C ILE A 250 -7.42 0.50 9.35
N VAL A 251 -8.48 0.01 8.69
CA VAL A 251 -9.28 0.85 7.79
C VAL A 251 -10.00 1.96 8.54
N HIS A 252 -10.51 1.69 9.75
CA HIS A 252 -11.12 2.72 10.58
C HIS A 252 -10.11 3.79 11.00
N ASP A 253 -8.87 3.40 11.37
CA ASP A 253 -7.81 4.36 11.67
C ASP A 253 -7.53 5.23 10.44
N PHE A 254 -7.29 4.61 9.28
CA PHE A 254 -7.08 5.34 8.03
C PHE A 254 -8.21 6.35 7.76
N LEU A 255 -9.48 5.93 7.82
CA LEU A 255 -10.62 6.78 7.47
C LEU A 255 -10.88 7.92 8.47
N TYR A 256 -10.69 7.69 9.77
CA TYR A 256 -11.18 8.60 10.82
C TYR A 256 -10.10 9.16 11.75
N ARG A 257 -8.83 8.86 11.49
CA ARG A 257 -7.71 9.55 12.14
C ARG A 257 -7.85 11.06 12.03
N LYS A 258 -7.55 11.78 13.10
CA LYS A 258 -7.55 13.24 13.10
C LYS A 258 -6.20 13.78 12.66
#